data_AF-J0MXB8-F1
#
_entry.id   AF-J0MXB8-F1
#
_cell.length_a   1.000
_cell.length_b   1.000
_cell.length_c   1.000
_cell.angle_alpha   90.00
_cell.angle_beta   90.00
_cell.angle_gamma   90.00
#
_symmetry.space_group_name_H-M   'P 1'
#
loop_
_entity.id
_entity.type
_entity.pdbx_description
1 polymer ?
#
loop_
_entity_poly.entity_id
_entity_poly.type
_entity_poly.pdbx_seq_one_letter_code
_entity_poly.pdbx_strand_id
1 'polypeptide(L)'
;MGKVYTLSEAVAKFVDDGDSIAIGGFTTNRKPFAAVHEILRQGKKDFILNAGANGGDADLLIGCGRVKAYINCYTANSGYTNVSRRFRAAIENGDILFEDYSQDAVMLMFHAAALGFPYVPSRLMMGTGLADKWGISKEIRKTIDKLPDEKFVIEQNPMKPEEKLLLLPVPEIDVAVIHVQMASPDGTCRILGDEFQDTDIAGAAKKVIVTCEELVSDEYIRRDPNANTIPGFCVDAVVHTPHGAHPSQCYDYYDYDSKYYKEYDVASKTQEAFDAFCQEWVFSTPTHADYLNKVGGARLANLKVVPGLGYHVDMTAQAKEEKK
;
A
#
# COMPACT_ATOMS: atom_id res chain seq x y z
N MET A 1 -22.26 -13.76 8.30
CA MET A 1 -22.41 -13.27 6.91
C MET A 1 -21.12 -13.59 6.18
N GLY A 2 -21.17 -14.05 4.93
CA GLY A 2 -19.95 -14.41 4.19
C GLY A 2 -19.06 -13.18 3.96
N LYS A 3 -17.73 -13.38 3.92
CA LYS A 3 -16.74 -12.31 3.67
C LYS A 3 -16.14 -12.36 2.27
N VAL A 4 -16.55 -13.31 1.45
CA VAL A 4 -16.06 -13.41 0.07
C VAL A 4 -16.87 -12.47 -0.81
N TYR A 5 -16.18 -11.56 -1.49
CA TYR A 5 -16.78 -10.58 -2.40
C TYR A 5 -16.06 -10.63 -3.76
N THR A 6 -16.73 -10.14 -4.80
CA THR A 6 -16.00 -9.65 -5.98
C THR A 6 -15.23 -8.38 -5.62
N LEU A 7 -14.19 -8.05 -6.41
CA LEU A 7 -13.38 -6.85 -6.17
C LEU A 7 -14.22 -5.57 -6.20
N SER A 8 -15.15 -5.49 -7.16
CA SER A 8 -16.03 -4.33 -7.32
C SER A 8 -16.98 -4.17 -6.13
N GLU A 9 -17.59 -5.26 -5.67
CA GLU A 9 -18.48 -5.23 -4.49
C GLU A 9 -17.73 -4.84 -3.21
N ALA A 10 -16.51 -5.36 -3.01
CA ALA A 10 -15.70 -5.03 -1.84
C ALA A 10 -15.37 -3.54 -1.80
N VAL A 11 -14.84 -2.99 -2.90
CA VAL A 11 -14.48 -1.58 -2.97
C VAL A 11 -15.71 -0.68 -2.85
N ALA A 12 -16.80 -1.02 -3.53
CA ALA A 12 -18.04 -0.23 -3.47
C ALA A 12 -18.64 -0.16 -2.07
N LYS A 13 -18.53 -1.25 -1.31
CA LYS A 13 -19.13 -1.39 0.02
C LYS A 13 -18.26 -0.83 1.14
N PHE A 14 -16.94 -0.98 1.06
CA PHE A 14 -16.04 -0.72 2.18
C PHE A 14 -15.13 0.49 1.98
N VAL A 15 -15.06 1.08 0.78
CA VAL A 15 -14.29 2.31 0.54
C VAL A 15 -15.25 3.47 0.28
N ASP A 16 -15.14 4.52 1.08
CA ASP A 16 -15.95 5.73 0.97
C ASP A 16 -15.08 6.94 0.62
N ASP A 17 -15.68 7.94 -0.03
CA ASP A 17 -14.99 9.22 -0.27
C ASP A 17 -14.62 9.86 1.08
N GLY A 18 -13.41 10.41 1.16
CA GLY A 18 -12.91 10.99 2.40
C GLY A 18 -12.38 9.98 3.42
N ASP A 19 -12.28 8.68 3.11
CA ASP A 19 -11.68 7.70 4.02
C ASP A 19 -10.21 8.01 4.33
N SER A 20 -9.84 7.80 5.61
CA SER A 20 -8.44 7.65 6.02
C SER A 20 -7.98 6.26 5.63
N ILE A 21 -7.17 6.16 4.58
CA ILE A 21 -6.82 4.89 3.93
C ILE A 21 -5.34 4.56 4.13
N ALA A 22 -5.05 3.29 4.39
CA ALA A 22 -3.71 2.73 4.42
C ALA A 22 -3.59 1.56 3.42
N ILE A 23 -2.47 1.52 2.70
CA ILE A 23 -2.22 0.52 1.66
C ILE A 23 -1.03 -0.34 2.09
N GLY A 24 -1.22 -1.66 2.07
CA GLY A 24 -0.18 -2.64 2.41
C GLY A 24 0.96 -2.72 1.40
N GLY A 25 1.88 -3.65 1.62
CA GLY A 25 3.07 -3.87 0.80
C GLY A 25 4.11 -2.76 0.90
N PHE A 26 5.24 -2.97 0.25
CA PHE A 26 6.41 -2.11 0.32
C PHE A 26 6.96 -1.82 -1.08
N THR A 27 6.82 -0.57 -1.53
CA THR A 27 7.29 -0.04 -2.82
C THR A 27 6.91 -0.91 -4.02
N THR A 28 7.77 -1.82 -4.45
CA THR A 28 7.55 -2.76 -5.57
C THR A 28 7.34 -4.20 -5.09
N ASN A 29 6.93 -4.39 -3.84
CA ASN A 29 6.64 -5.68 -3.19
C ASN A 29 5.23 -5.71 -2.60
N ARG A 30 4.42 -6.66 -3.08
CA ARG A 30 3.07 -7.03 -2.62
C ARG A 30 2.09 -5.86 -2.48
N LYS A 31 2.16 -4.87 -3.38
CA LYS A 31 1.22 -3.75 -3.41
C LYS A 31 -0.12 -4.20 -4.01
N PRO A 32 -1.29 -3.90 -3.41
CA PRO A 32 -2.60 -4.35 -3.88
C PRO A 32 -3.12 -3.58 -5.11
N PHE A 33 -2.37 -3.59 -6.21
CA PHE A 33 -2.65 -2.81 -7.43
C PHE A 33 -4.03 -3.09 -8.02
N ALA A 34 -4.52 -4.32 -7.99
CA ALA A 34 -5.86 -4.64 -8.48
C ALA A 34 -6.95 -3.82 -7.75
N ALA A 35 -6.85 -3.70 -6.43
CA ALA A 35 -7.77 -2.91 -5.62
C ALA A 35 -7.59 -1.40 -5.85
N VAL A 36 -6.35 -0.93 -6.01
CA VAL A 36 -6.07 0.48 -6.37
C VAL A 36 -6.73 0.83 -7.71
N HIS A 37 -6.61 -0.04 -8.72
CA HIS A 37 -7.27 0.15 -10.01
C HIS A 37 -8.80 0.20 -9.88
N GLU A 38 -9.38 -0.64 -9.02
CA GLU A 38 -10.83 -0.63 -8.80
C GLU A 38 -11.30 0.64 -8.06
N ILE A 39 -10.57 1.11 -7.06
CA ILE A 39 -10.81 2.40 -6.38
C ILE A 39 -10.82 3.54 -7.41
N LEU A 40 -9.85 3.53 -8.33
CA LEU A 40 -9.76 4.51 -9.41
C LEU A 40 -10.96 4.43 -10.36
N ARG A 41 -11.33 3.23 -10.83
CA ARG A 41 -12.47 3.00 -11.72
C ARG A 41 -13.79 3.48 -11.10
N GLN A 42 -13.99 3.27 -9.81
CA GLN A 42 -15.20 3.69 -9.11
C GLN A 42 -15.25 5.19 -8.77
N GLY A 43 -14.22 5.96 -9.14
CA GLY A 43 -14.22 7.41 -8.91
C GLY A 43 -14.04 7.83 -7.45
N LYS A 44 -13.71 6.89 -6.55
CA LYS A 44 -13.53 7.17 -5.12
C LYS A 44 -12.37 8.15 -4.90
N LYS A 45 -12.52 9.09 -3.97
CA LYS A 45 -11.63 10.26 -3.85
C LYS A 45 -11.63 10.91 -2.46
N ASP A 46 -10.97 12.06 -2.38
CA ASP A 46 -10.82 12.91 -1.20
C ASP A 46 -10.12 12.22 -0.01
N PHE A 47 -9.32 11.18 -0.28
CA PHE A 47 -8.69 10.36 0.75
C PHE A 47 -7.69 11.13 1.60
N ILE A 48 -7.62 10.77 2.88
CA ILE A 48 -6.45 11.01 3.72
C ILE A 48 -5.57 9.76 3.59
N LEU A 49 -4.56 9.84 2.74
CA LEU A 49 -3.70 8.70 2.46
C LEU A 49 -2.57 8.66 3.51
N ASN A 50 -2.54 7.59 4.30
CA ASN A 50 -1.46 7.33 5.25
C ASN A 50 -0.42 6.45 4.57
N ALA A 51 0.76 6.99 4.29
CA ALA A 51 1.80 6.24 3.62
C ALA A 51 2.41 5.18 4.53
N GLY A 52 2.81 4.05 3.97
CA GLY A 52 4.01 3.33 4.40
C GLY A 52 5.14 3.66 3.44
N ALA A 53 5.95 2.65 3.09
CA ALA A 53 6.83 2.77 1.93
C ALA A 53 6.01 2.57 0.64
N ASN A 54 5.43 3.66 0.14
CA ASN A 54 4.58 3.63 -1.05
C ASN A 54 5.38 3.76 -2.35
N GLY A 55 4.75 3.38 -3.46
CA GLY A 55 5.29 3.49 -4.80
C GLY A 55 4.24 3.96 -5.78
N GLY A 56 4.05 3.18 -6.85
CA GLY A 56 3.11 3.48 -7.93
C GLY A 56 1.65 3.44 -7.49
N ASP A 57 1.33 2.71 -6.43
CA ASP A 57 0.00 2.70 -5.80
C ASP A 57 -0.44 4.09 -5.35
N ALA A 58 0.40 4.78 -4.58
CA ALA A 58 0.13 6.16 -4.15
C ALA A 58 0.25 7.15 -5.32
N ASP A 59 1.24 6.96 -6.20
CA ASP A 59 1.45 7.85 -7.38
C ASP A 59 0.24 7.85 -8.32
N LEU A 60 -0.40 6.68 -8.52
CA LEU A 60 -1.63 6.55 -9.30
C LEU A 60 -2.81 7.30 -8.66
N LEU A 61 -3.02 7.13 -7.35
CA LEU A 61 -4.08 7.81 -6.61
C LEU A 61 -3.90 9.33 -6.64
N ILE A 62 -2.67 9.81 -6.43
CA ILE A 62 -2.33 11.24 -6.47
C ILE A 62 -2.50 11.79 -7.88
N GLY A 63 -1.92 11.13 -8.89
CA GLY A 63 -1.99 11.57 -10.29
C GLY A 63 -3.41 11.62 -10.86
N CYS A 64 -4.32 10.78 -10.33
CA CYS A 64 -5.74 10.78 -10.66
C CYS A 64 -6.58 11.75 -9.80
N GLY A 65 -5.96 12.56 -8.94
CA GLY A 65 -6.63 13.55 -8.10
C GLY A 65 -7.51 12.95 -7.00
N ARG A 66 -7.13 11.80 -6.42
CA ARG A 66 -7.95 11.08 -5.43
C ARG A 66 -7.55 11.33 -3.98
N VAL A 67 -6.43 12.02 -3.75
CA VAL A 67 -5.86 12.24 -2.42
C VAL A 67 -6.02 13.71 -2.04
N LYS A 68 -6.67 13.95 -0.89
CA LYS A 68 -6.86 15.28 -0.31
C LYS A 68 -5.68 15.69 0.56
N ALA A 69 -5.20 14.77 1.39
CA ALA A 69 -3.98 14.94 2.18
C ALA A 69 -3.17 13.66 2.20
N TYR A 70 -1.84 13.80 2.19
CA TYR A 70 -0.91 12.68 2.18
C TYR A 70 0.08 12.75 3.34
N ILE A 71 0.01 11.79 4.26
CA ILE A 71 1.02 11.63 5.32
C ILE A 71 2.15 10.77 4.75
N ASN A 72 3.22 11.41 4.31
CA ASN A 72 4.33 10.82 3.59
C ASN A 72 5.52 10.47 4.50
N CYS A 73 6.28 9.46 4.09
CA CYS A 73 7.64 9.23 4.55
C CYS A 73 8.58 8.79 3.42
N TYR A 74 8.06 8.07 2.43
CA TYR A 74 8.77 7.66 1.22
C TYR A 74 7.78 7.31 0.10
N THR A 75 8.00 7.81 -1.12
CA THR A 75 7.18 7.48 -2.30
C THR A 75 8.00 7.30 -3.57
N ALA A 76 8.23 6.05 -3.98
CA ALA A 76 8.96 5.70 -5.19
C ALA A 76 8.67 4.26 -5.66
N ASN A 77 8.70 4.03 -6.97
CA ASN A 77 8.86 2.68 -7.50
C ASN A 77 10.35 2.33 -7.43
N SER A 78 10.82 1.87 -6.26
CA SER A 78 12.23 1.61 -5.99
C SER A 78 12.87 0.75 -7.10
N GLY A 79 14.02 1.21 -7.63
CA GLY A 79 14.70 0.57 -8.76
C GLY A 79 14.23 1.01 -10.15
N TYR A 80 13.10 1.73 -10.26
CA TYR A 80 12.52 2.14 -11.55
C TYR A 80 12.27 3.65 -11.64
N THR A 81 11.66 4.23 -10.61
CA THR A 81 11.35 5.66 -10.53
C THR A 81 11.77 6.17 -9.16
N ASN A 82 12.92 6.86 -9.08
CA ASN A 82 13.55 7.26 -7.81
C ASN A 82 12.68 8.14 -6.91
N VAL A 83 11.87 9.04 -7.50
CA VAL A 83 10.79 9.76 -6.82
C VAL A 83 9.59 9.70 -7.75
N SER A 84 8.49 9.16 -7.24
CA SER A 84 7.23 9.02 -7.99
C SER A 84 6.80 10.37 -8.61
N ARG A 85 6.51 10.35 -9.91
CA ARG A 85 6.52 11.57 -10.74
C ARG A 85 5.24 12.39 -10.59
N ARG A 86 4.07 11.75 -10.43
CA ARG A 86 2.80 12.45 -10.17
C ARG A 86 2.77 12.99 -8.75
N PHE A 87 3.23 12.22 -7.79
CA PHE A 87 3.46 12.64 -6.40
C PHE A 87 4.30 13.91 -6.33
N ARG A 88 5.49 13.91 -6.94
CA ARG A 88 6.36 15.08 -6.92
C ARG A 88 5.74 16.29 -7.61
N ALA A 89 5.13 16.09 -8.78
CA ALA A 89 4.47 17.18 -9.50
C ALA A 89 3.34 17.81 -8.69
N ALA A 90 2.48 16.99 -8.06
CA ALA A 90 1.38 17.47 -7.23
C ALA A 90 1.87 18.31 -6.03
N ILE A 91 2.99 17.91 -5.40
CA ILE A 91 3.59 18.70 -4.33
C ILE A 91 4.22 19.99 -4.85
N GLU A 92 5.03 19.92 -5.90
CA GLU A 92 5.72 21.08 -6.48
C GLU A 92 4.73 22.15 -6.99
N ASN A 93 3.54 21.74 -7.44
CA ASN A 93 2.46 22.62 -7.87
C ASN A 93 1.55 23.11 -6.74
N GLY A 94 1.57 22.46 -5.57
CA GLY A 94 0.65 22.73 -4.46
C GLY A 94 -0.76 22.16 -4.66
N ASP A 95 -0.91 21.11 -5.46
CA ASP A 95 -2.19 20.48 -5.79
C ASP A 95 -2.74 19.58 -4.66
N ILE A 96 -1.87 19.12 -3.74
CA ILE A 96 -2.24 18.28 -2.59
C ILE A 96 -1.64 18.82 -1.29
N LEU A 97 -2.33 18.58 -0.18
CA LEU A 97 -1.75 18.74 1.15
C LEU A 97 -0.82 17.56 1.44
N PHE A 98 0.38 17.81 1.95
CA PHE A 98 1.29 16.72 2.32
C PHE A 98 2.05 17.05 3.60
N GLU A 99 2.33 16.02 4.40
CA GLU A 99 3.18 16.12 5.58
C GLU A 99 4.28 15.06 5.53
N ASP A 100 5.50 15.42 5.94
CA ASP A 100 6.60 14.46 6.07
C ASP A 100 6.84 14.04 7.53
N TYR A 101 6.89 12.73 7.74
CA TYR A 101 7.49 12.09 8.91
C TYR A 101 8.68 11.22 8.48
N SER A 102 9.54 10.84 9.43
CA SER A 102 10.50 9.77 9.13
C SER A 102 9.74 8.45 8.93
N GLN A 103 10.26 7.56 8.08
CA GLN A 103 9.63 6.26 7.86
C GLN A 103 9.48 5.46 9.15
N ASP A 104 10.48 5.50 10.03
CA ASP A 104 10.42 4.85 11.34
C ASP A 104 9.29 5.39 12.21
N ALA A 105 9.05 6.71 12.19
CA ALA A 105 7.95 7.32 12.95
C ALA A 105 6.58 6.83 12.44
N VAL A 106 6.42 6.75 11.11
CA VAL A 106 5.19 6.25 10.49
C VAL A 106 4.95 4.77 10.81
N MET A 107 5.98 3.92 10.76
CA MET A 107 5.84 2.50 11.11
C MET A 107 5.46 2.34 12.59
N LEU A 108 6.06 3.12 13.49
CA LEU A 108 5.67 3.13 14.90
C LEU A 108 4.23 3.63 15.11
N MET A 109 3.77 4.59 14.32
CA MET A 109 2.39 5.09 14.36
C MET A 109 1.39 4.01 13.96
N PHE A 110 1.64 3.24 12.89
CA PHE A 110 0.79 2.10 12.53
C PHE A 110 0.80 0.99 13.59
N HIS A 111 1.98 0.64 14.09
CA HIS A 111 2.09 -0.37 15.14
C HIS A 111 1.35 0.05 16.42
N ALA A 112 1.48 1.32 16.81
CA ALA A 112 0.74 1.88 17.93
C ALA A 112 -0.78 1.89 17.72
N ALA A 113 -1.24 2.09 16.48
CA ALA A 113 -2.66 1.98 16.13
C ALA A 113 -3.18 0.55 16.33
N ALA A 114 -2.42 -0.45 15.87
CA ALA A 114 -2.76 -1.86 16.05
C ALA A 114 -2.79 -2.27 17.54
N LEU A 115 -1.92 -1.68 18.36
CA LEU A 115 -1.84 -1.93 19.80
C LEU A 115 -2.85 -1.13 20.64
N GLY A 116 -3.58 -0.18 20.05
CA GLY A 116 -4.52 0.69 20.75
C GLY A 116 -3.86 1.73 21.66
N PHE A 117 -2.66 2.20 21.31
CA PHE A 117 -1.98 3.26 22.06
C PHE A 117 -2.61 4.63 21.78
N PRO A 118 -2.60 5.56 22.76
CA PRO A 118 -3.16 6.90 22.57
C PRO A 118 -2.25 7.84 21.77
N TYR A 119 -0.93 7.62 21.80
CA TYR A 119 0.10 8.38 21.09
C TYR A 119 1.41 7.57 21.08
N VAL A 120 2.35 7.94 20.20
CA VAL A 120 3.70 7.36 20.16
C VAL A 120 4.69 8.36 20.78
N PRO A 121 5.26 8.07 21.98
CA PRO A 121 6.39 8.85 22.48
C PRO A 121 7.67 8.43 21.74
N SER A 122 8.31 9.37 21.05
CA SER A 122 9.51 9.10 20.25
C SER A 122 10.51 10.25 20.32
N ARG A 123 11.80 9.91 20.21
CA ARG A 123 12.88 10.88 20.02
C ARG A 123 13.27 11.05 18.55
N LEU A 124 12.73 10.21 17.68
CA LEU A 124 13.00 10.26 16.24
C LEU A 124 12.55 11.61 15.68
N MET A 125 13.16 12.06 14.59
CA MET A 125 12.95 13.36 13.94
C MET A 125 13.45 14.61 14.71
N MET A 126 13.60 14.55 16.04
CA MET A 126 14.11 15.69 16.81
C MET A 126 15.49 16.15 16.33
N GLY A 127 15.68 17.47 16.22
CA GLY A 127 16.93 18.04 15.71
C GLY A 127 17.10 17.93 14.19
N THR A 128 16.05 17.56 13.46
CA THR A 128 16.01 17.51 12.00
C THR A 128 14.91 18.44 11.47
N GLY A 129 14.97 18.75 10.16
CA GLY A 129 13.92 19.51 9.49
C GLY A 129 12.51 18.92 9.60
N LEU A 130 12.38 17.62 9.90
CA LEU A 130 11.08 16.96 10.12
C LEU A 130 10.37 17.46 11.39
N ALA A 131 11.13 17.90 12.39
CA ALA A 131 10.59 18.53 13.61
C ALA A 131 10.52 20.07 13.50
N ASP A 132 11.30 20.68 12.60
CA ASP A 132 11.33 22.14 12.45
C ASP A 132 10.38 22.67 11.36
N LYS A 133 9.87 21.78 10.50
CA LYS A 133 9.00 22.11 9.36
C LYS A 133 7.75 21.25 9.35
N TRP A 134 6.63 21.92 9.13
CA TRP A 134 5.31 21.31 8.99
C TRP A 134 4.86 21.54 7.54
N GLY A 135 4.65 20.46 6.80
CA GLY A 135 4.11 20.50 5.44
C GLY A 135 2.65 20.91 5.45
N ILE A 136 1.88 20.48 6.46
CA ILE A 136 0.51 20.93 6.70
C ILE A 136 0.49 21.73 8.01
N SER A 137 0.21 23.03 7.92
CA SER A 137 0.18 23.89 9.10
C SER A 137 -0.94 23.49 10.06
N LYS A 138 -0.79 23.85 11.33
CA LYS A 138 -1.80 23.61 12.38
C LYS A 138 -3.16 24.22 12.05
N GLU A 139 -3.17 25.39 11.41
CA GLU A 139 -4.40 26.06 10.98
C GLU A 139 -5.11 25.27 9.87
N ILE A 140 -4.36 24.77 8.90
CA ILE A 140 -4.92 23.95 7.81
C ILE A 140 -5.41 22.62 8.37
N ARG A 141 -4.65 21.96 9.26
CA ARG A 141 -5.00 20.66 9.86
C ARG A 141 -6.41 20.65 10.46
N LYS A 142 -6.75 21.69 11.22
CA LYS A 142 -8.06 21.87 11.85
C LYS A 142 -9.25 21.96 10.88
N THR A 143 -8.98 22.22 9.60
CA THR A 143 -10.00 22.31 8.55
C THR A 143 -10.19 21.01 7.78
N ILE A 144 -9.31 20.02 7.98
CA ILE A 144 -9.29 18.75 7.27
C ILE A 144 -9.75 17.65 8.22
N ASP A 145 -10.94 17.11 7.95
CA ASP A 145 -11.46 15.95 8.67
C ASP A 145 -10.47 14.77 8.59
N LYS A 146 -10.41 13.98 9.68
CA LYS A 146 -9.52 12.81 9.86
C LYS A 146 -8.01 13.09 9.85
N LEU A 147 -7.60 14.35 9.83
CA LEU A 147 -6.21 14.76 10.04
C LEU A 147 -6.00 15.22 11.49
N PRO A 148 -4.98 14.76 12.21
CA PRO A 148 -4.68 15.28 13.54
C PRO A 148 -4.36 16.78 13.50
N ASP A 149 -4.92 17.53 14.46
CA ASP A 149 -4.71 18.97 14.64
C ASP A 149 -3.23 19.34 14.78
N GLU A 150 -2.44 18.47 15.39
CA GLU A 150 -0.99 18.62 15.60
C GLU A 150 -0.24 17.53 14.83
N LYS A 151 0.85 17.91 14.16
CA LYS A 151 1.82 16.94 13.61
C LYS A 151 2.45 16.12 14.75
N PHE A 152 2.80 16.78 15.84
CA PHE A 152 3.27 16.16 17.08
C PHE A 152 3.20 17.20 18.21
N VAL A 153 3.29 16.75 19.45
CA VAL A 153 3.49 17.62 20.63
C VAL A 153 4.88 17.36 21.21
N ILE A 154 5.60 18.39 21.63
CA ILE A 154 6.88 18.22 22.33
C ILE A 154 6.61 18.25 23.84
N GLU A 155 6.90 17.17 24.53
CA GLU A 155 6.73 17.05 25.99
C GLU A 155 7.99 16.60 26.70
N GLN A 156 8.07 16.87 28.00
CA GLN A 156 9.15 16.38 28.84
C GLN A 156 8.98 14.88 29.09
N ASN A 157 10.07 14.10 29.05
CA ASN A 157 10.03 12.68 29.37
C ASN A 157 9.78 12.51 30.89
N PRO A 158 8.65 11.93 31.32
CA PRO A 158 8.33 11.80 32.74
C PRO A 158 9.28 10.85 33.49
N MET A 159 9.93 9.92 32.76
CA MET A 159 10.89 8.97 33.32
C MET A 159 12.32 9.50 33.35
N LYS A 160 12.60 10.55 32.56
CA LYS A 160 13.94 11.14 32.43
C LYS A 160 13.83 12.65 32.13
N PRO A 161 13.58 13.49 33.15
CA PRO A 161 13.14 14.88 32.97
C PRO A 161 14.09 15.79 32.16
N GLU A 162 15.37 15.46 32.06
CA GLU A 162 16.32 16.17 31.22
C GLU A 162 16.09 15.95 29.70
N GLU A 163 15.22 15.01 29.34
CA GLU A 163 14.89 14.68 27.95
C GLU A 163 13.52 15.22 27.53
N LYS A 164 13.39 15.52 26.25
CA LYS A 164 12.12 15.80 25.59
C LYS A 164 11.79 14.71 24.59
N LEU A 165 10.50 14.51 24.35
CA LEU A 165 9.93 13.54 23.41
C LEU A 165 9.00 14.27 22.45
N LEU A 166 8.92 13.77 21.22
CA LEU A 166 7.78 14.00 20.34
C LEU A 166 6.69 13.01 20.71
N LEU A 167 5.48 13.50 20.95
CA LEU A 167 4.28 12.71 21.05
C LEU A 167 3.61 12.75 19.67
N LEU A 168 3.77 11.66 18.92
CA LEU A 168 3.17 11.53 17.59
C LEU A 168 1.72 11.05 17.74
N PRO A 169 0.76 11.61 16.98
CA PRO A 169 -0.61 11.12 16.99
C PRO A 169 -0.66 9.70 16.42
N VAL A 170 -1.52 8.85 16.98
CA VAL A 170 -1.84 7.55 16.37
C VAL A 170 -2.90 7.75 15.30
N PRO A 171 -2.70 7.27 14.05
CA PRO A 171 -3.66 7.44 12.97
C PRO A 171 -4.91 6.59 13.20
N GLU A 172 -6.08 7.18 12.99
CA GLU A 172 -7.34 6.44 12.86
C GLU A 172 -7.51 6.03 11.39
N ILE A 173 -7.42 4.72 11.11
CA ILE A 173 -7.52 4.19 9.75
C ILE A 173 -8.95 3.70 9.53
N ASP A 174 -9.65 4.25 8.54
CA ASP A 174 -10.99 3.78 8.20
C ASP A 174 -10.94 2.52 7.35
N VAL A 175 -10.00 2.46 6.40
CA VAL A 175 -9.85 1.32 5.49
C VAL A 175 -8.39 0.93 5.33
N ALA A 176 -8.08 -0.35 5.55
CA ALA A 176 -6.85 -0.96 5.08
C ALA A 176 -7.11 -1.84 3.86
N VAL A 177 -6.25 -1.71 2.86
CA VAL A 177 -6.25 -2.56 1.66
C VAL A 177 -4.93 -3.29 1.57
N ILE A 178 -4.96 -4.62 1.59
CA ILE A 178 -3.76 -5.46 1.56
C ILE A 178 -3.87 -6.57 0.51
N HIS A 179 -2.71 -7.06 0.07
CA HIS A 179 -2.61 -8.23 -0.79
C HIS A 179 -1.85 -9.34 -0.08
N VAL A 180 -2.35 -10.57 -0.15
CA VAL A 180 -1.74 -11.74 0.51
C VAL A 180 -1.66 -12.91 -0.47
N GLN A 181 -0.79 -13.87 -0.18
CA GLN A 181 -0.72 -15.09 -0.98
C GLN A 181 -1.98 -15.94 -0.79
N MET A 182 -2.37 -16.21 0.46
CA MET A 182 -3.54 -17.07 0.72
C MET A 182 -4.50 -16.43 1.70
N ALA A 183 -5.79 -16.59 1.44
CA ALA A 183 -6.84 -16.27 2.40
C ALA A 183 -7.93 -17.35 2.39
N SER A 184 -8.74 -17.37 3.44
CA SER A 184 -9.88 -18.27 3.58
C SER A 184 -11.20 -17.51 3.69
N PRO A 185 -12.36 -18.13 3.41
CA PRO A 185 -13.67 -17.47 3.49
C PRO A 185 -14.00 -16.81 4.83
N ASP A 186 -13.43 -17.28 5.95
CA ASP A 186 -13.62 -16.66 7.27
C ASP A 186 -12.77 -15.39 7.51
N GLY A 187 -11.85 -15.09 6.59
CA GLY A 187 -10.93 -13.95 6.62
C GLY A 187 -9.52 -14.28 7.12
N THR A 188 -9.24 -15.51 7.54
CA THR A 188 -7.88 -15.87 7.97
C THR A 188 -6.93 -15.77 6.77
N CYS A 189 -5.83 -15.05 6.94
CA CYS A 189 -4.85 -14.79 5.88
C CYS A 189 -3.48 -15.36 6.22
N ARG A 190 -2.72 -15.64 5.17
CA ARG A 190 -1.34 -16.08 5.22
C ARG A 190 -0.52 -15.23 4.26
N ILE A 191 0.41 -14.49 4.84
CA ILE A 191 1.46 -13.78 4.12
C ILE A 191 2.71 -14.64 4.14
N LEU A 192 3.30 -14.90 2.98
CA LEU A 192 4.62 -15.51 2.87
C LEU A 192 5.68 -14.41 2.72
N GLY A 193 6.82 -14.59 3.38
CA GLY A 193 7.89 -13.58 3.43
C GLY A 193 7.55 -12.44 4.39
N ASP A 194 8.10 -11.25 4.12
CA ASP A 194 7.99 -10.09 5.00
C ASP A 194 6.55 -9.54 5.07
N GLU A 195 6.05 -9.26 6.27
CA GLU A 195 4.69 -8.74 6.49
C GLU A 195 4.57 -7.22 6.27
N PHE A 196 5.69 -6.48 6.38
CA PHE A 196 5.69 -5.02 6.36
C PHE A 196 4.70 -4.43 7.38
N GLN A 197 3.97 -3.38 7.02
CA GLN A 197 2.90 -2.81 7.84
C GLN A 197 1.57 -3.58 7.75
N ASP A 198 1.47 -4.63 6.93
CA ASP A 198 0.19 -5.23 6.54
C ASP A 198 -0.60 -5.76 7.75
N THR A 199 0.08 -6.42 8.70
CA THR A 199 -0.53 -6.95 9.92
C THR A 199 -0.97 -5.84 10.86
N ASP A 200 -0.18 -4.78 11.01
CA ASP A 200 -0.50 -3.62 11.83
C ASP A 200 -1.73 -2.87 11.29
N ILE A 201 -1.74 -2.54 9.99
CA ILE A 201 -2.87 -1.79 9.41
C ILE A 201 -4.15 -2.63 9.36
N ALA A 202 -4.04 -3.96 9.23
CA ALA A 202 -5.19 -4.85 9.35
C ALA A 202 -5.73 -4.93 10.78
N GLY A 203 -4.87 -4.85 11.80
CA GLY A 203 -5.27 -4.79 13.20
C GLY A 203 -5.83 -3.42 13.62
N ALA A 204 -5.41 -2.35 12.95
CA ALA A 204 -5.77 -0.97 13.28
C ALA A 204 -7.03 -0.45 12.57
N ALA A 205 -7.27 -0.88 11.33
CA ALA A 205 -8.31 -0.29 10.50
C ALA A 205 -9.73 -0.71 10.92
N LYS A 206 -10.70 0.20 10.73
CA LYS A 206 -12.13 -0.08 10.98
C LYS A 206 -12.71 -1.08 9.97
N LYS A 207 -12.20 -1.05 8.72
CA LYS A 207 -12.60 -1.92 7.60
C LYS A 207 -11.34 -2.50 6.95
N VAL A 208 -11.29 -3.79 6.66
CA VAL A 208 -10.13 -4.42 5.98
C VAL A 208 -10.57 -5.19 4.74
N ILE A 209 -9.99 -4.80 3.60
CA ILE A 209 -10.12 -5.49 2.32
C ILE A 209 -8.84 -6.26 2.02
N VAL A 210 -8.97 -7.58 1.87
CA VAL A 210 -7.88 -8.48 1.49
C VAL A 210 -8.10 -8.98 0.08
N THR A 211 -7.15 -8.69 -0.79
CA THR A 211 -7.01 -9.40 -2.08
C THR A 211 -6.05 -10.58 -1.91
N CYS A 212 -6.34 -11.73 -2.49
CA CYS A 212 -5.49 -12.92 -2.34
C CYS A 212 -5.20 -13.63 -3.66
N GLU A 213 -4.01 -14.22 -3.78
CA GLU A 213 -3.65 -15.08 -4.92
C GLU A 213 -4.45 -16.38 -4.91
N GLU A 214 -4.63 -16.99 -3.74
CA GLU A 214 -5.39 -18.22 -3.54
C GLU A 214 -6.46 -18.08 -2.45
N LEU A 215 -7.70 -18.43 -2.79
CA LEU A 215 -8.79 -18.60 -1.83
C LEU A 215 -8.90 -20.09 -1.45
N VAL A 216 -8.38 -20.44 -0.28
CA VAL A 216 -8.35 -21.82 0.25
C VAL A 216 -9.50 -22.05 1.25
N SER A 217 -9.81 -23.30 1.57
CA SER A 217 -10.83 -23.58 2.59
C SER A 217 -10.35 -23.23 4.00
N ASP A 218 -11.29 -22.92 4.90
CA ASP A 218 -10.99 -22.71 6.32
C ASP A 218 -10.29 -23.95 6.93
N GLU A 219 -10.64 -25.16 6.49
CA GLU A 219 -9.99 -26.39 6.93
C GLU A 219 -8.52 -26.44 6.50
N TYR A 220 -8.22 -26.09 5.24
CA TYR A 220 -6.87 -26.15 4.70
C TYR A 220 -5.93 -25.19 5.44
N ILE A 221 -6.33 -23.93 5.59
CA ILE A 221 -5.47 -22.90 6.21
C ILE A 221 -5.21 -23.17 7.70
N ARG A 222 -6.10 -23.92 8.38
CA ARG A 222 -5.96 -24.32 9.78
C ARG A 222 -5.06 -25.54 9.99
N ARG A 223 -4.65 -26.25 8.92
CA ARG A 223 -3.72 -27.40 9.03
C ARG A 223 -2.33 -27.01 9.53
N ASP A 224 -1.91 -25.78 9.24
CA ASP A 224 -0.68 -25.20 9.75
C ASP A 224 -0.97 -23.79 10.30
N PRO A 225 -1.43 -23.68 11.56
CA PRO A 225 -1.86 -22.41 12.13
C PRO A 225 -0.69 -21.43 12.36
N ASN A 226 0.55 -21.91 12.49
CA ASN A 226 1.72 -21.06 12.73
C ASN A 226 2.09 -20.20 11.52
N ALA A 227 1.65 -20.59 10.32
CA ALA A 227 1.88 -19.85 9.10
C ALA A 227 0.80 -18.78 8.82
N ASN A 228 -0.21 -18.61 9.69
CA ASN A 228 -1.27 -17.62 9.49
C ASN A 228 -0.89 -16.30 10.18
N THR A 229 -1.03 -15.19 9.46
CA THR A 229 -0.51 -13.89 9.88
C THR A 229 -1.61 -12.92 10.34
N ILE A 230 -2.78 -12.97 9.71
CA ILE A 230 -3.92 -12.10 10.05
C ILE A 230 -5.11 -12.99 10.43
N PRO A 231 -5.68 -12.85 11.64
CA PRO A 231 -6.84 -13.60 12.05
C PRO A 231 -8.10 -13.08 11.36
N GLY A 232 -9.03 -13.99 11.06
CA GLY A 232 -10.21 -13.63 10.28
C GLY A 232 -11.09 -12.55 10.89
N PHE A 233 -11.10 -12.35 12.21
CA PHE A 233 -11.92 -11.30 12.83
C PHE A 233 -11.49 -9.87 12.48
N CYS A 234 -10.25 -9.65 12.01
CA CYS A 234 -9.80 -8.34 11.52
C CYS A 234 -10.31 -8.04 10.10
N VAL A 235 -10.76 -9.06 9.35
CA VAL A 235 -11.03 -8.95 7.92
C VAL A 235 -12.53 -8.82 7.63
N ASP A 236 -12.90 -7.85 6.79
CA ASP A 236 -14.29 -7.62 6.36
C ASP A 236 -14.59 -8.17 4.96
N ALA A 237 -13.61 -8.09 4.06
CA ALA A 237 -13.73 -8.57 2.69
C ALA A 237 -12.50 -9.38 2.25
N VAL A 238 -12.76 -10.54 1.66
CA VAL A 238 -11.78 -11.41 1.00
C VAL A 238 -12.14 -11.47 -0.48
N VAL A 239 -11.17 -11.18 -1.34
CA VAL A 239 -11.34 -11.13 -2.79
C VAL A 239 -10.26 -11.98 -3.46
N HIS A 240 -10.67 -13.06 -4.12
CA HIS A 240 -9.76 -13.88 -4.93
C HIS A 240 -9.34 -13.13 -6.18
N THR A 241 -8.08 -12.72 -6.22
CA THR A 241 -7.52 -11.83 -7.24
C THR A 241 -6.11 -12.29 -7.65
N PRO A 242 -5.98 -13.39 -8.44
CA PRO A 242 -4.68 -13.86 -8.90
C PRO A 242 -3.90 -12.78 -9.65
N HIS A 243 -2.59 -12.71 -9.44
CA HIS A 243 -1.72 -11.61 -9.86
C HIS A 243 -2.22 -10.23 -9.41
N GLY A 244 -2.86 -10.16 -8.24
CA GLY A 244 -3.47 -8.94 -7.71
C GLY A 244 -2.44 -7.89 -7.31
N ALA A 245 -1.19 -8.32 -7.08
CA ALA A 245 -0.08 -7.43 -6.80
C ALA A 245 0.66 -6.91 -8.03
N HIS A 246 0.44 -7.48 -9.22
CA HIS A 246 1.12 -7.05 -10.44
C HIS A 246 0.87 -5.54 -10.69
N PRO A 247 1.92 -4.73 -10.96
CA PRO A 247 3.27 -5.11 -11.41
C PRO A 247 4.30 -5.39 -10.30
N SER A 248 3.95 -5.28 -9.02
CA SER A 248 4.86 -5.59 -7.90
C SER A 248 5.13 -7.10 -7.78
N GLN A 249 6.22 -7.48 -7.10
CA GLN A 249 6.46 -8.89 -6.78
C GLN A 249 5.46 -9.39 -5.74
N CYS A 250 5.22 -10.70 -5.73
CA CYS A 250 4.52 -11.40 -4.66
C CYS A 250 5.39 -12.60 -4.26
N TYR A 251 5.96 -12.55 -3.05
CA TYR A 251 6.97 -13.51 -2.60
C TYR A 251 6.49 -14.96 -2.78
N ASP A 252 7.37 -15.79 -3.32
CA ASP A 252 7.15 -17.20 -3.67
C ASP A 252 6.12 -17.48 -4.80
N TYR A 253 5.55 -16.43 -5.41
CA TYR A 253 4.56 -16.55 -6.50
C TYR A 253 5.12 -16.00 -7.82
N TYR A 254 5.46 -14.71 -7.83
CA TYR A 254 6.00 -14.03 -9.01
C TYR A 254 6.86 -12.82 -8.65
N ASP A 255 7.83 -12.54 -9.51
CA ASP A 255 8.71 -11.38 -9.45
C ASP A 255 8.04 -10.12 -10.03
N TYR A 256 8.63 -8.95 -9.81
CA TYR A 256 8.13 -7.69 -10.33
C TYR A 256 8.21 -7.63 -11.86
N ASP A 257 7.23 -6.97 -12.48
CA ASP A 257 7.21 -6.75 -13.93
C ASP A 257 8.05 -5.52 -14.30
N SER A 258 9.35 -5.76 -14.51
CA SER A 258 10.33 -4.72 -14.88
C SER A 258 9.93 -3.93 -16.12
N LYS A 259 9.27 -4.57 -17.09
CA LYS A 259 8.81 -3.91 -18.32
C LYS A 259 7.69 -2.93 -18.01
N TYR A 260 6.72 -3.32 -17.18
CA TYR A 260 5.59 -2.47 -16.79
C TYR A 260 6.09 -1.24 -16.04
N TYR A 261 6.98 -1.42 -15.07
CA TYR A 261 7.52 -0.29 -14.31
C TYR A 261 8.30 0.69 -15.17
N LYS A 262 9.03 0.23 -16.19
CA LYS A 262 9.71 1.11 -17.15
C LYS A 262 8.73 1.86 -18.05
N GLU A 263 7.66 1.20 -18.49
CA GLU A 263 6.57 1.83 -19.24
C GLU A 263 5.90 2.93 -18.40
N TYR A 264 5.58 2.63 -17.14
CA TYR A 264 5.02 3.60 -16.19
C TYR A 264 5.98 4.75 -15.86
N ASP A 265 7.29 4.49 -15.70
CA ASP A 265 8.29 5.55 -15.45
C ASP A 265 8.31 6.59 -16.57
N VAL A 266 8.13 6.14 -17.82
CA VAL A 266 8.04 7.04 -18.97
C VAL A 266 6.69 7.76 -19.00
N ALA A 267 5.59 7.02 -18.84
CA ALA A 267 4.24 7.58 -18.92
C ALA A 267 3.97 8.62 -17.82
N SER A 268 4.48 8.41 -16.60
CA SER A 268 4.26 9.29 -15.47
C SER A 268 5.02 10.63 -15.54
N LYS A 269 5.78 10.90 -16.62
CA LYS A 269 6.57 12.14 -16.76
C LYS A 269 5.73 13.40 -16.98
N THR A 270 4.63 13.32 -17.71
CA THR A 270 3.68 14.43 -17.91
C THR A 270 2.28 13.99 -17.54
N GLN A 271 1.37 14.96 -17.31
CA GLN A 271 0.00 14.61 -16.97
C GLN A 271 -0.70 13.97 -18.17
N GLU A 272 -0.47 14.45 -19.39
CA GLU A 272 -1.13 13.89 -20.57
C GLU A 272 -0.73 12.42 -20.82
N ALA A 273 0.57 12.11 -20.67
CA ALA A 273 1.05 10.75 -20.85
C ALA A 273 0.58 9.82 -19.71
N PHE A 274 0.48 10.33 -18.49
CA PHE A 274 -0.05 9.59 -17.34
C PHE A 274 -1.55 9.30 -17.51
N ASP A 275 -2.34 10.28 -17.94
CA ASP A 275 -3.78 10.12 -18.16
C ASP A 275 -4.04 9.11 -19.28
N ALA A 276 -3.27 9.16 -20.36
CA ALA A 276 -3.33 8.16 -21.44
C ALA A 276 -3.01 6.75 -20.93
N PHE A 277 -2.00 6.62 -20.07
CA PHE A 277 -1.66 5.35 -19.44
C PHE A 277 -2.79 4.83 -18.53
N CYS A 278 -3.36 5.68 -17.68
CA CYS A 278 -4.47 5.30 -16.82
C CYS A 278 -5.72 4.94 -17.62
N GLN A 279 -6.00 5.69 -18.70
CA GLN A 279 -7.07 5.35 -19.63
C GLN A 279 -6.87 3.95 -20.21
N GLU A 280 -5.66 3.62 -20.65
CA GLU A 280 -5.35 2.35 -21.26
C GLU A 280 -5.39 1.16 -20.27
N TRP A 281 -4.77 1.31 -19.10
CA TRP A 281 -4.49 0.19 -18.18
C TRP A 281 -5.48 0.07 -17.02
N VAL A 282 -6.18 1.15 -16.68
CA VAL A 282 -7.10 1.21 -15.53
C VAL A 282 -8.55 1.39 -15.97
N PHE A 283 -8.85 2.45 -16.74
CA PHE A 283 -10.23 2.81 -17.06
C PHE A 283 -10.82 2.01 -18.24
N SER A 284 -9.98 1.55 -19.18
CA SER A 284 -10.40 0.69 -20.30
C SER A 284 -10.35 -0.81 -19.98
N THR A 285 -10.01 -1.19 -18.75
CA THR A 285 -10.00 -2.58 -18.24
C THR A 285 -11.06 -2.71 -17.13
N PRO A 286 -12.33 -3.01 -17.47
CA PRO A 286 -13.44 -2.95 -16.52
C PRO A 286 -13.29 -3.90 -15.33
N THR A 287 -12.53 -4.99 -15.51
CA THR A 287 -12.25 -5.97 -14.46
C THR A 287 -10.76 -6.30 -14.37
N HIS A 288 -10.35 -6.91 -13.25
CA HIS A 288 -9.00 -7.44 -13.12
C HIS A 288 -8.69 -8.53 -14.16
N ALA A 289 -9.69 -9.33 -14.57
CA ALA A 289 -9.50 -10.32 -15.63
C ALA A 289 -9.18 -9.67 -16.99
N ASP A 290 -9.84 -8.55 -17.32
CA ASP A 290 -9.54 -7.78 -18.55
C ASP A 290 -8.13 -7.21 -18.52
N TYR A 291 -7.68 -6.73 -17.35
CA TYR A 291 -6.31 -6.30 -17.13
C TYR A 291 -5.31 -7.44 -17.39
N LEU A 292 -5.51 -8.62 -16.80
CA LEU A 292 -4.62 -9.77 -17.01
C LEU A 292 -4.61 -10.25 -18.47
N ASN A 293 -5.76 -10.25 -19.14
CA ASN A 293 -5.86 -10.56 -20.57
C ASN A 293 -5.02 -9.59 -21.43
N LYS A 294 -5.04 -8.30 -21.07
CA LYS A 294 -4.25 -7.25 -21.74
C LYS A 294 -2.75 -7.38 -21.46
N VAL A 295 -2.36 -7.71 -20.22
CA VAL A 295 -0.95 -8.00 -19.86
C VAL A 295 -0.44 -9.23 -20.64
N GLY A 296 -1.28 -10.25 -20.76
CA GLY A 296 -1.04 -11.47 -21.53
C GLY A 296 -0.44 -12.60 -20.71
N GLY A 297 -1.00 -13.81 -20.86
CA GLY A 297 -0.62 -14.97 -20.06
C GLY A 297 0.86 -15.38 -20.17
N ALA A 298 1.48 -15.24 -21.35
CA ALA A 298 2.90 -15.53 -21.53
C ALA A 298 3.80 -14.57 -20.71
N ARG A 299 3.42 -13.29 -20.62
CA ARG A 299 4.13 -12.30 -19.81
C ARG A 299 4.04 -12.65 -18.33
N LEU A 300 2.84 -12.97 -17.84
CA LEU A 300 2.61 -13.37 -16.45
C LEU A 300 3.33 -14.67 -16.08
N ALA A 301 3.32 -15.67 -16.97
CA ALA A 301 4.02 -16.93 -16.75
C ALA A 301 5.54 -16.75 -16.62
N ASN A 302 6.10 -15.81 -17.38
CA ASN A 302 7.52 -15.43 -17.33
C ASN A 302 7.87 -14.46 -16.19
N LEU A 303 7.00 -14.32 -15.19
CA LEU A 303 7.32 -13.65 -13.93
C LEU A 303 7.41 -14.64 -12.77
N LYS A 304 7.04 -15.91 -12.96
CA LYS A 304 7.02 -16.88 -11.86
C LYS A 304 8.41 -17.02 -11.23
N VAL A 305 8.45 -17.03 -9.90
CA VAL A 305 9.72 -17.23 -9.20
C VAL A 305 10.29 -18.61 -9.51
N VAL A 306 11.62 -18.73 -9.48
CA VAL A 306 12.30 -20.02 -9.56
C VAL A 306 12.48 -20.58 -8.15
N PRO A 307 11.98 -21.79 -7.84
CA PRO A 307 12.19 -22.42 -6.53
C PRO A 307 13.68 -22.49 -6.18
N GLY A 308 14.01 -22.08 -4.95
CA GLY A 308 15.39 -22.01 -4.45
C GLY A 308 16.13 -20.70 -4.77
N LEU A 309 15.69 -19.92 -5.76
CA LEU A 309 16.20 -18.56 -6.01
C LEU A 309 15.34 -17.49 -5.34
N GLY A 310 14.01 -17.69 -5.31
CA GLY A 310 13.06 -16.74 -4.72
C GLY A 310 12.74 -15.53 -5.60
N TYR A 311 13.24 -15.49 -6.84
CA TYR A 311 12.98 -14.49 -7.87
C TYR A 311 12.98 -15.14 -9.26
N HIS A 312 12.58 -14.41 -10.31
CA HIS A 312 12.50 -14.96 -11.66
C HIS A 312 13.85 -14.86 -12.40
N VAL A 313 14.28 -15.97 -13.00
CA VAL A 313 15.39 -16.02 -13.95
C VAL A 313 15.08 -17.00 -15.07
N ASP A 314 15.53 -16.71 -16.29
CA ASP A 314 15.50 -17.68 -17.39
C ASP A 314 16.55 -18.79 -17.17
N MET A 315 16.14 -19.86 -16.51
CA MET A 315 16.97 -21.04 -16.25
C MET A 315 17.47 -21.71 -17.54
N THR A 316 16.77 -21.56 -18.66
CA THR A 316 17.19 -22.15 -19.94
C THR A 316 18.34 -21.38 -20.57
N ALA A 317 18.39 -20.06 -20.37
CA ALA A 317 19.50 -19.22 -20.79
C ALA A 317 20.73 -19.49 -19.91
N GLN A 318 20.57 -19.52 -18.59
CA GLN A 318 21.68 -19.81 -17.66
C GLN A 318 22.33 -21.18 -17.94
N ALA A 319 21.53 -22.23 -18.11
CA ALA A 319 22.05 -23.57 -18.39
C ALA A 319 22.78 -23.68 -19.75
N LYS A 320 22.57 -22.74 -20.68
CA LYS A 320 23.32 -22.67 -21.95
C LYS A 320 24.62 -21.89 -21.81
N GLU A 321 24.68 -20.90 -20.92
CA GLU A 321 25.90 -20.15 -20.62
C GLU A 321 26.92 -21.01 -19.86
N GLU A 322 26.46 -21.84 -18.91
CA GLU A 322 27.32 -22.78 -18.17
C GLU A 322 27.96 -23.88 -19.04
N LYS A 323 27.45 -24.09 -20.26
CA LYS A 323 27.99 -25.07 -21.22
C LYS A 323 29.06 -24.48 -22.17
N LYS A 324 29.33 -23.17 -22.10
CA LYS A 324 30.37 -22.50 -22.87
C LYS A 324 31.62 -22.30 -22.03
#